data_AF-A0A2E5JJD1-F1
#
_entry.id   AF-A0A2E5JJD1-F1
#
_cell.length_a   1.000
_cell.length_b   1.000
_cell.length_c   1.000
_cell.angle_alpha   90.00
_cell.angle_beta   90.00
_cell.angle_gamma   90.00
#
_symmetry.space_group_name_H-M   'P 1'
#
loop_
_entity.id
_entity.type
_entity.pdbx_description
1 polymer ?
#
loop_
_entity_poly.entity_id
_entity_poly.type
_entity_poly.pdbx_seq_one_letter_code
_entity_poly.pdbx_strand_id
1 'polypeptide(L)'
;MKILKGLLVLSLLSTLIGCEGQNEFREDVIMAGGNYVKADTLNLGKRIYTEYCMACHGDKGDGNGVAAMGMSTPARNFTLGIMKFGDVVSGELPHDGIIKMHIKRGLQGSAMLPWDLSDTQLDAVVQYIKTFAPDTWIGKDKQLGAKIEITKDPFGLARKSSAIEQGKLVYHMSANCQSCHRAYVSHEELSKLNQIAYGEKMTDFDPTLYEVKPQESDHGYVNVPPDFTWHELRSVQNVEDMYLRLAAGVGGTAMPAWKDTLSDQEIWAVAYYVQSLMEYKDSPKRKEFLDQIEGK
;
A
#
# COMPACT_ATOMS: atom_id res chain seq x y z
N MET A 1 -65.61 -60.87 -0.68
CA MET A 1 -66.02 -59.59 -1.31
C MET A 1 -65.91 -58.48 -0.27
N LYS A 2 -65.27 -57.37 -0.64
CA LYS A 2 -64.98 -56.12 0.11
C LYS A 2 -63.63 -56.06 0.82
N ILE A 3 -62.72 -55.45 0.07
CA ILE A 3 -61.34 -55.06 0.33
C ILE A 3 -61.34 -53.90 1.33
N LEU A 4 -60.46 -53.99 2.33
CA LEU A 4 -60.25 -53.01 3.39
C LEU A 4 -59.52 -51.78 2.84
N LYS A 5 -60.09 -50.59 3.05
CA LYS A 5 -59.49 -49.29 2.72
C LYS A 5 -58.34 -48.98 3.69
N GLY A 6 -57.10 -49.04 3.22
CA GLY A 6 -55.94 -48.47 3.91
C GLY A 6 -55.60 -47.11 3.31
N LEU A 7 -55.89 -46.04 4.04
CA LEU A 7 -55.48 -44.67 3.70
C LEU A 7 -54.01 -44.52 4.10
N LEU A 8 -53.11 -44.53 3.12
CA LEU A 8 -51.68 -44.31 3.33
C LEU A 8 -51.44 -42.80 3.52
N VAL A 9 -51.31 -42.35 4.77
CA VAL A 9 -50.85 -40.99 5.07
C VAL A 9 -49.35 -40.94 4.81
N LEU A 10 -48.97 -40.40 3.65
CA LEU A 10 -47.58 -40.13 3.31
C LEU A 10 -47.15 -38.86 4.07
N SER A 11 -46.58 -39.00 5.27
CA SER A 11 -45.93 -37.88 5.95
C SER A 11 -44.65 -37.52 5.20
N LEU A 12 -44.69 -36.45 4.41
CA LEU A 12 -43.48 -35.79 3.91
C LEU A 12 -42.69 -35.27 5.12
N LEU A 13 -41.68 -36.02 5.57
CA LEU A 13 -40.59 -35.45 6.37
C LEU A 13 -39.81 -34.51 5.45
N SER A 14 -40.13 -33.22 5.53
CA SER A 14 -39.31 -32.17 4.96
C SER A 14 -38.07 -32.07 5.86
N THR A 15 -36.97 -32.72 5.44
CA THR A 15 -35.67 -32.46 6.06
C THR A 15 -35.30 -31.02 5.75
N LEU A 16 -35.49 -30.13 6.72
CA LEU A 16 -34.83 -28.84 6.80
C LEU A 16 -33.32 -29.12 6.87
N ILE A 17 -32.68 -29.23 5.71
CA ILE A 17 -31.24 -29.07 5.60
C ILE A 17 -31.00 -27.59 5.88
N GLY A 18 -30.81 -27.27 7.16
CA GLY A 18 -30.38 -25.95 7.58
C GLY A 18 -29.08 -25.59 6.86
N CYS A 19 -28.92 -24.31 6.55
CA CYS A 19 -27.70 -23.75 5.95
C CYS A 19 -26.48 -23.80 6.91
N GLU A 20 -26.21 -24.93 7.56
CA GLU A 20 -25.03 -25.14 8.43
C GLU A 20 -23.73 -25.23 7.62
N GLY A 21 -23.79 -25.35 6.29
CA GLY A 21 -22.62 -25.47 5.42
C GLY A 21 -21.96 -24.17 4.95
N GLN A 22 -22.48 -22.99 5.33
CA GLN A 22 -21.96 -21.70 4.82
C GLN A 22 -20.96 -20.99 5.75
N ASN A 23 -20.94 -21.31 7.04
CA ASN A 23 -20.09 -20.64 8.02
C ASN A 23 -18.88 -21.53 8.37
N GLU A 24 -17.68 -21.06 8.05
CA GLU A 24 -16.42 -21.75 8.32
C GLU A 24 -15.90 -21.42 9.72
N PHE A 25 -15.98 -20.14 10.12
CA PHE A 25 -15.54 -19.71 11.44
C PHE A 25 -16.64 -20.02 12.47
N ARG A 26 -16.25 -20.69 13.56
CA ARG A 26 -17.16 -21.08 14.66
C ARG A 26 -16.82 -20.42 15.99
N GLU A 27 -15.64 -19.84 16.09
CA GLU A 27 -15.12 -19.24 17.31
C GLU A 27 -14.74 -17.78 17.06
N ASP A 28 -14.91 -16.97 18.08
CA ASP A 28 -14.49 -15.58 18.07
C ASP A 28 -12.96 -15.50 18.23
N VAL A 29 -12.36 -14.45 17.66
CA VAL A 29 -10.91 -14.31 17.55
C VAL A 29 -10.48 -12.96 18.14
N ILE A 30 -9.37 -12.94 18.86
CA ILE A 30 -8.70 -11.70 19.26
C ILE A 30 -7.60 -11.40 18.26
N MET A 31 -7.76 -10.34 17.50
CA MET A 31 -6.80 -9.83 16.53
C MET A 31 -5.80 -8.88 17.18
N ALA A 32 -4.71 -8.60 16.46
CA ALA A 32 -3.68 -7.64 16.86
C ALA A 32 -4.29 -6.29 17.27
N GLY A 33 -3.72 -5.69 18.32
CA GLY A 33 -4.28 -4.51 18.97
C GLY A 33 -5.44 -4.83 19.93
N GLY A 34 -5.65 -6.10 20.28
CA GLY A 34 -6.70 -6.53 21.21
C GLY A 34 -8.11 -6.44 20.64
N ASN A 35 -8.26 -6.40 19.32
CA ASN A 35 -9.55 -6.27 18.66
C ASN A 35 -10.32 -7.61 18.71
N TYR A 36 -11.45 -7.64 19.42
CA TYR A 36 -12.31 -8.82 19.52
C TYR A 36 -13.24 -8.91 18.30
N VAL A 37 -13.12 -10.00 17.52
CA VAL A 37 -13.86 -10.21 16.28
C VAL A 37 -14.73 -11.44 16.39
N LYS A 38 -16.03 -11.29 16.12
CA LYS A 38 -16.97 -12.40 16.15
C LYS A 38 -16.79 -13.34 14.96
N ALA A 39 -17.07 -14.63 15.15
CA ALA A 39 -17.10 -15.63 14.07
C ALA A 39 -18.02 -15.18 12.91
N ASP A 40 -19.19 -14.62 13.22
CA ASP A 40 -20.13 -14.10 12.22
C ASP A 40 -19.54 -12.97 11.36
N THR A 41 -18.70 -12.11 11.96
CA THR A 41 -17.99 -11.05 11.24
C THR A 41 -16.96 -11.65 10.28
N LEU A 42 -16.23 -12.68 10.70
CA LEU A 42 -15.28 -13.37 9.82
C LEU A 42 -15.99 -14.12 8.67
N ASN A 43 -17.13 -14.75 8.95
CA ASN A 43 -17.94 -15.41 7.91
C ASN A 43 -18.53 -14.40 6.91
N LEU A 44 -18.94 -13.21 7.38
CA LEU A 44 -19.32 -12.11 6.48
C LEU A 44 -18.12 -11.67 5.63
N GLY A 45 -16.96 -11.46 6.26
CA GLY A 45 -15.74 -11.06 5.58
C GLY A 45 -15.32 -12.06 4.50
N LYS A 46 -15.43 -13.36 4.78
CA LYS A 46 -15.20 -14.43 3.81
C LYS A 46 -16.10 -14.30 2.59
N ARG A 47 -17.42 -14.11 2.79
CA ARG A 47 -18.36 -13.96 1.66
C ARG A 47 -18.00 -12.77 0.78
N ILE A 48 -17.72 -11.62 1.39
CA ILE A 48 -17.30 -10.39 0.68
C ILE A 48 -15.97 -10.63 -0.07
N TYR A 49 -15.00 -11.29 0.57
CA TYR A 49 -13.73 -11.63 -0.06
C TYR A 49 -13.91 -12.57 -1.26
N THR A 50 -14.69 -13.64 -1.10
CA THR A 50 -14.98 -14.59 -2.17
C THR A 50 -15.64 -13.91 -3.36
N GLU A 51 -16.55 -12.97 -3.12
CA GLU A 51 -17.30 -12.27 -4.16
C GLU A 51 -16.44 -11.24 -4.91
N TYR A 52 -15.65 -10.44 -4.19
CA TYR A 52 -14.99 -9.25 -4.78
C TYR A 52 -13.47 -9.34 -4.87
N CYS A 53 -12.80 -10.11 -4.00
CA CYS A 53 -11.35 -10.06 -3.85
C CYS A 53 -10.64 -11.31 -4.41
N MET A 54 -11.28 -12.48 -4.26
CA MET A 54 -10.70 -13.79 -4.55
C MET A 54 -10.22 -13.95 -6.00
N ALA A 55 -10.93 -13.36 -6.96
CA ALA A 55 -10.55 -13.45 -8.37
C ALA A 55 -9.12 -12.94 -8.63
N CYS A 56 -8.67 -11.95 -7.85
CA CYS A 56 -7.34 -11.36 -7.96
C CYS A 56 -6.39 -11.91 -6.88
N HIS A 57 -6.85 -11.97 -5.63
CA HIS A 57 -6.01 -12.31 -4.48
C HIS A 57 -5.92 -13.82 -4.16
N GLY A 58 -6.67 -14.66 -4.88
CA GLY A 58 -6.69 -16.11 -4.68
C GLY A 58 -7.62 -16.54 -3.54
N ASP A 59 -8.10 -17.78 -3.58
CA ASP A 59 -8.90 -18.40 -2.53
C ASP A 59 -8.11 -18.54 -1.22
N LYS A 60 -6.79 -18.72 -1.33
CA LYS A 60 -5.84 -18.81 -0.22
C LYS A 60 -5.23 -17.47 0.19
N GLY A 61 -5.62 -16.37 -0.43
CA GLY A 61 -5.03 -15.06 -0.17
C GLY A 61 -3.57 -14.93 -0.61
N ASP A 62 -3.09 -15.81 -1.47
CA ASP A 62 -1.68 -15.89 -1.89
C ASP A 62 -1.33 -14.97 -3.07
N GLY A 63 -2.29 -14.19 -3.56
CA GLY A 63 -2.11 -13.30 -4.71
C GLY A 63 -2.21 -14.01 -6.06
N ASN A 64 -2.53 -15.31 -6.10
CA ASN A 64 -2.58 -16.14 -7.32
C ASN A 64 -4.01 -16.40 -7.81
N GLY A 65 -4.88 -15.39 -7.71
CA GLY A 65 -6.24 -15.49 -8.25
C GLY A 65 -6.24 -15.72 -9.76
N VAL A 66 -7.34 -16.24 -10.30
CA VAL A 66 -7.47 -16.53 -11.75
C VAL A 66 -7.19 -15.33 -12.65
N ALA A 67 -7.45 -14.11 -12.17
CA ALA A 67 -7.18 -12.87 -12.88
C ALA A 67 -5.71 -12.41 -12.77
N ALA A 68 -4.93 -12.93 -11.81
CA ALA A 68 -3.56 -12.48 -11.52
C ALA A 68 -2.60 -12.68 -12.70
N MET A 69 -2.81 -13.72 -13.53
CA MET A 69 -1.96 -14.02 -14.70
C MET A 69 -1.92 -12.88 -15.74
N GLY A 70 -2.98 -12.06 -15.82
CA GLY A 70 -3.06 -10.95 -16.77
C GLY A 70 -2.59 -9.61 -16.20
N MET A 71 -2.12 -9.56 -14.96
CA MET A 71 -1.81 -8.31 -14.27
C MET A 71 -0.32 -7.96 -14.37
N SER A 72 -0.01 -6.71 -14.72
CA SER A 72 1.35 -6.18 -14.72
C SER A 72 1.88 -5.93 -13.31
N THR A 73 1.00 -5.67 -12.34
CA THR A 73 1.32 -5.60 -10.91
C THR A 73 0.67 -6.78 -10.21
N PRO A 74 1.44 -7.66 -9.55
CA PRO A 74 0.89 -8.77 -8.80
C PRO A 74 -0.06 -8.30 -7.69
N ALA A 75 -1.15 -9.04 -7.49
CA ALA A 75 -2.03 -8.85 -6.34
C ALA A 75 -1.25 -9.07 -5.03
N ARG A 76 -1.71 -8.48 -3.93
CA ARG A 76 -1.07 -8.67 -2.62
C ARG A 76 -1.26 -10.12 -2.19
N ASN A 77 -0.15 -10.77 -1.88
CA ASN A 77 -0.13 -12.00 -1.09
C ASN A 77 -0.29 -11.63 0.40
N PHE A 78 -1.44 -11.98 0.98
CA PHE A 78 -1.80 -11.73 2.36
C PHE A 78 -1.22 -12.76 3.33
N THR A 79 -0.78 -13.93 2.86
CA THR A 79 -0.21 -14.99 3.72
C THR A 79 1.14 -14.58 4.32
N LEU A 80 1.80 -13.58 3.74
CA LEU A 80 3.03 -12.99 4.26
C LEU A 80 2.78 -12.16 5.53
N GLY A 81 1.55 -11.71 5.78
CA GLY A 81 1.23 -10.79 6.87
C GLY A 81 1.82 -9.37 6.68
N ILE A 82 2.44 -9.08 5.53
CA ILE A 82 3.07 -7.80 5.23
C ILE A 82 2.12 -6.91 4.43
N MET A 83 1.80 -5.75 4.96
CA MET A 83 1.06 -4.70 4.24
C MET A 83 2.03 -3.66 3.71
N LYS A 84 2.05 -3.44 2.38
CA LYS A 84 2.93 -2.42 1.79
C LYS A 84 2.62 -1.04 2.35
N PHE A 85 1.38 -0.59 2.23
CA PHE A 85 0.91 0.77 2.52
C PHE A 85 0.25 0.82 3.91
N GLY A 86 1.07 1.11 4.92
CA GLY A 86 0.65 1.22 6.33
C GLY A 86 0.67 2.66 6.85
N ASP A 87 0.07 2.88 8.01
CA ASP A 87 0.10 4.13 8.78
C ASP A 87 1.05 4.08 9.98
N VAL A 88 2.02 3.16 9.93
CA VAL A 88 3.03 2.87 10.95
C VAL A 88 4.39 2.72 10.27
N VAL A 89 5.47 2.67 11.04
CA VAL A 89 6.80 2.41 10.48
C VAL A 89 6.82 1.05 9.77
N SER A 90 7.40 1.00 8.57
CA SER A 90 7.52 -0.20 7.75
C SER A 90 8.13 -1.36 8.55
N GLY A 91 7.45 -2.50 8.55
CA GLY A 91 7.79 -3.68 9.35
C GLY A 91 6.88 -3.88 10.56
N GLU A 92 6.18 -2.83 11.01
CA GLU A 92 5.17 -2.93 12.06
C GLU A 92 3.77 -3.25 11.50
N LEU A 93 2.84 -3.64 12.38
CA LEU A 93 1.47 -3.97 11.99
C LEU A 93 0.60 -2.71 11.87
N PRO A 94 0.08 -2.38 10.67
CA PRO A 94 -0.78 -1.21 10.50
C PRO A 94 -2.18 -1.39 11.08
N HIS A 95 -2.86 -0.27 11.28
CA HIS A 95 -4.23 -0.22 11.79
C HIS A 95 -5.24 -0.59 10.70
N ASP A 96 -6.44 -1.03 11.10
CA ASP A 96 -7.49 -1.36 10.12
C ASP A 96 -7.89 -0.18 9.24
N GLY A 97 -7.80 1.04 9.78
CA GLY A 97 -8.19 2.27 9.09
C GLY A 97 -7.45 2.48 7.76
N ILE A 98 -6.13 2.27 7.72
CA ILE A 98 -5.36 2.45 6.48
C ILE A 98 -5.72 1.37 5.45
N ILE A 99 -5.94 0.12 5.90
CA ILE A 99 -6.32 -0.98 5.00
C ILE A 99 -7.70 -0.71 4.39
N LYS A 100 -8.68 -0.31 5.22
CA LYS A 100 -10.02 0.08 4.77
C LYS A 100 -9.97 1.24 3.78
N MET A 101 -9.13 2.24 4.04
CA MET A 101 -8.96 3.37 3.14
C MET A 101 -8.43 2.93 1.77
N HIS A 102 -7.44 2.02 1.72
CA HIS A 102 -6.91 1.50 0.45
C HIS A 102 -7.93 0.67 -0.32
N ILE A 103 -8.80 -0.08 0.36
CA ILE A 103 -9.91 -0.80 -0.30
C ILE A 103 -10.91 0.21 -0.89
N LYS A 104 -11.30 1.24 -0.12
CA LYS A 104 -12.24 2.29 -0.58
C LYS A 104 -11.70 3.10 -1.74
N ARG A 105 -10.43 3.49 -1.70
CA ARG A 105 -9.81 4.38 -2.70
C ARG A 105 -9.17 3.64 -3.87
N GLY A 106 -8.97 2.34 -3.74
CA GLY A 106 -8.13 1.57 -4.64
C GLY A 106 -6.65 1.96 -4.55
N LEU A 107 -5.85 1.41 -5.46
CA LEU A 107 -4.44 1.70 -5.65
C LEU A 107 -4.19 2.12 -7.10
N GLN A 108 -3.76 3.37 -7.29
CA GLN A 108 -3.50 3.97 -8.60
C GLN A 108 -2.48 3.15 -9.41
N GLY A 109 -2.62 3.15 -10.74
CA GLY A 109 -1.77 2.39 -11.64
C GLY A 109 -1.85 0.88 -11.47
N SER A 110 -2.90 0.34 -10.82
CA SER A 110 -3.09 -1.10 -10.61
C SER A 110 -4.53 -1.53 -10.86
N ALA A 111 -4.76 -2.85 -10.89
CA ALA A 111 -6.10 -3.43 -10.99
C ALA A 111 -6.92 -3.38 -9.68
N MET A 112 -6.34 -2.89 -8.57
CA MET A 112 -7.06 -2.72 -7.31
C MET A 112 -7.89 -1.43 -7.36
N LEU A 113 -9.05 -1.51 -8.00
CA LEU A 113 -9.97 -0.38 -8.15
C LEU A 113 -10.62 0.02 -6.81
N PRO A 114 -11.21 1.23 -6.72
CA PRO A 114 -12.06 1.62 -5.59
C PRO A 114 -13.24 0.66 -5.42
N TRP A 115 -13.54 0.28 -4.18
CA TRP A 115 -14.70 -0.56 -3.84
C TRP A 115 -15.70 0.19 -2.96
N ASP A 116 -16.95 0.24 -3.41
CA ASP A 116 -18.07 0.82 -2.66
C ASP A 116 -18.69 -0.21 -1.70
N LEU A 117 -17.98 -0.44 -0.59
CA LEU A 117 -18.41 -1.31 0.49
C LEU A 117 -18.83 -0.47 1.70
N SER A 118 -19.90 -0.88 2.39
CA SER A 118 -20.29 -0.29 3.68
C SER A 118 -19.20 -0.48 4.74
N ASP A 119 -19.20 0.35 5.79
CA ASP A 119 -18.22 0.23 6.88
C ASP A 119 -18.23 -1.16 7.52
N THR A 120 -19.42 -1.75 7.73
CA THR A 120 -19.55 -3.12 8.24
C THR A 120 -18.91 -4.16 7.32
N GLN A 121 -19.09 -4.02 6.00
CA GLN A 121 -18.47 -4.94 5.02
C GLN A 121 -16.95 -4.77 4.97
N LEU A 122 -16.47 -3.53 5.06
CA LEU A 122 -15.04 -3.22 5.11
C LEU A 122 -14.38 -3.76 6.37
N ASP A 123 -15.00 -3.57 7.52
CA ASP A 123 -14.54 -4.15 8.78
C ASP A 123 -14.44 -5.66 8.67
N ALA A 124 -15.51 -6.30 8.19
CA ALA A 124 -15.57 -7.75 8.06
C ALA A 124 -14.50 -8.30 7.11
N VAL A 125 -14.36 -7.73 5.90
CA VAL A 125 -13.38 -8.22 4.91
C VAL A 125 -11.94 -7.97 5.36
N VAL A 126 -11.65 -6.85 6.05
CA VAL A 126 -10.31 -6.60 6.61
C VAL A 126 -9.96 -7.61 7.69
N GLN A 127 -10.89 -7.94 8.59
CA GLN A 127 -10.63 -8.98 9.60
C GLN A 127 -10.42 -10.35 8.95
N TYR A 128 -11.20 -10.69 7.92
CA TYR A 128 -11.01 -11.94 7.18
C TYR A 128 -9.66 -11.98 6.43
N ILE A 129 -9.24 -10.89 5.77
CA ILE A 129 -7.93 -10.84 5.09
C ILE A 129 -6.78 -11.15 6.08
N LYS A 130 -6.89 -10.67 7.32
CA LYS A 130 -5.89 -10.92 8.36
C LYS A 130 -5.80 -12.39 8.77
N THR A 131 -6.85 -13.20 8.56
CA THR A 131 -6.80 -14.65 8.87
C THR A 131 -5.89 -15.44 7.95
N PHE A 132 -5.46 -14.88 6.81
CA PHE A 132 -4.48 -15.53 5.93
C PHE A 132 -3.06 -15.58 6.51
N ALA A 133 -2.74 -14.75 7.51
CA ALA A 133 -1.46 -14.74 8.21
C ALA A 133 -1.68 -14.76 9.74
N PRO A 134 -2.19 -15.88 10.30
CA PRO A 134 -2.63 -15.96 11.69
C PRO A 134 -1.50 -15.71 12.69
N ASP A 135 -0.28 -16.18 12.41
CA ASP A 135 0.89 -15.99 13.29
C ASP A 135 1.29 -14.51 13.44
N THR A 136 0.90 -13.69 12.47
CA THR A 136 1.14 -12.25 12.45
C THR A 136 0.00 -11.49 13.12
N TRP A 137 -1.25 -11.83 12.80
CA TRP A 137 -2.41 -11.00 13.13
C TRP A 137 -3.28 -11.51 14.29
N ILE A 138 -3.22 -12.78 14.66
CA ILE A 138 -4.09 -13.37 15.67
C ILE A 138 -3.32 -13.55 16.98
N GLY A 139 -3.87 -13.02 18.07
CA GLY A 139 -3.30 -13.14 19.40
C GLY A 139 -3.38 -11.83 20.19
N LYS A 140 -3.70 -11.94 21.48
CA LYS A 140 -3.75 -10.81 22.42
C LYS A 140 -2.37 -10.17 22.66
N ASP A 141 -1.31 -10.89 22.35
CA ASP A 141 0.08 -10.46 22.44
C ASP A 141 0.55 -9.68 21.20
N LYS A 142 -0.20 -9.73 20.10
CA LYS A 142 0.14 -9.02 18.86
C LYS A 142 -0.23 -7.55 18.99
N GLN A 143 0.76 -6.67 18.86
CA GLN A 143 0.60 -5.23 18.99
C GLN A 143 0.65 -4.56 17.63
N LEU A 144 -0.16 -3.51 17.48
CA LEU A 144 -0.07 -2.62 16.33
C LEU A 144 1.12 -1.68 16.48
N GLY A 145 1.66 -1.24 15.36
CA GLY A 145 2.74 -0.26 15.33
C GLY A 145 2.30 1.10 15.86
N ALA A 146 3.29 1.95 16.18
CA ALA A 146 3.00 3.32 16.58
C ALA A 146 2.48 4.09 15.37
N LYS A 147 1.27 4.65 15.50
CA LYS A 147 0.66 5.39 14.39
C LYS A 147 1.48 6.64 14.06
N ILE A 148 1.75 6.83 12.78
CA ILE A 148 2.41 8.03 12.28
C ILE A 148 1.40 9.17 12.24
N GLU A 149 1.68 10.19 13.05
CA GLU A 149 0.93 11.43 13.05
C GLU A 149 1.47 12.35 11.94
N ILE A 150 0.59 12.75 11.03
CA ILE A 150 0.90 13.75 10.01
C ILE A 150 0.93 15.12 10.68
N THR A 151 2.10 15.75 10.70
CA THR A 151 2.25 17.08 11.30
C THR A 151 1.58 18.14 10.44
N LYS A 152 1.30 19.29 11.03
CA LYS A 152 0.80 20.44 10.28
C LYS A 152 1.82 20.84 9.21
N ASP A 153 1.38 20.89 7.96
CA ASP A 153 2.18 21.36 6.82
C ASP A 153 2.78 22.76 7.12
N PRO A 154 4.12 22.87 7.24
CA PRO A 154 4.79 24.12 7.57
C PRO A 154 4.95 25.02 6.34
N PHE A 155 4.69 24.55 5.13
CA PHE A 155 4.81 25.34 3.91
C PHE A 155 3.46 25.88 3.44
N GLY A 156 2.47 24.99 3.29
CA GLY A 156 1.22 25.31 2.63
C GLY A 156 1.43 25.78 1.18
N LEU A 157 0.33 26.17 0.53
CA LEU A 157 0.38 26.67 -0.84
C LEU A 157 1.24 27.95 -0.99
N ALA A 158 1.30 28.78 0.05
CA ALA A 158 2.02 30.06 0.03
C ALA A 158 3.55 29.91 -0.05
N ARG A 159 4.11 28.78 0.42
CA ARG A 159 5.55 28.51 0.39
C ARG A 159 5.93 27.28 -0.43
N LYS A 160 5.05 26.85 -1.36
CA LYS A 160 5.28 25.66 -2.21
C LYS A 160 6.64 25.70 -2.93
N SER A 161 7.04 26.83 -3.52
CA SER A 161 8.35 26.95 -4.18
C SER A 161 9.53 26.74 -3.24
N SER A 162 9.45 27.26 -2.01
CA SER A 162 10.49 27.03 -1.00
C SER A 162 10.53 25.57 -0.54
N ALA A 163 9.36 24.92 -0.44
CA ALA A 163 9.27 23.50 -0.11
C ALA A 163 9.93 22.63 -1.18
N ILE A 164 9.67 22.92 -2.46
CA ILE A 164 10.25 22.21 -3.61
C ILE A 164 11.78 22.34 -3.62
N GLU A 165 12.33 23.53 -3.41
CA GLU A 165 13.79 23.71 -3.37
C GLU A 165 14.44 23.00 -2.18
N GLN A 166 13.83 23.07 -0.99
CA GLN A 166 14.31 22.31 0.18
C GLN A 166 14.22 20.80 -0.06
N GLY A 167 13.11 20.33 -0.63
CA GLY A 167 12.90 18.92 -0.92
C GLY A 167 13.85 18.37 -1.97
N LYS A 168 14.19 19.18 -2.98
CA LYS A 168 15.21 18.85 -3.99
C LYS A 168 16.58 18.64 -3.34
N LEU A 169 16.95 19.50 -2.40
CA LEU A 169 18.20 19.37 -1.64
C LEU A 169 18.19 18.08 -0.79
N VAL A 170 17.14 17.86 -0.01
CA VAL A 170 17.02 16.67 0.85
C VAL A 170 17.04 15.38 0.02
N TYR A 171 16.23 15.33 -1.05
CA TYR A 171 16.14 14.17 -1.94
C TYR A 171 17.52 13.78 -2.46
N HIS A 172 18.30 14.76 -2.95
CA HIS A 172 19.58 14.47 -3.58
C HIS A 172 20.75 14.34 -2.60
N MET A 173 20.67 14.94 -1.41
CA MET A 173 21.81 15.02 -0.49
C MET A 173 21.64 14.16 0.76
N SER A 174 20.80 14.60 1.71
CA SER A 174 20.72 13.95 3.02
C SER A 174 19.98 12.62 2.96
N ALA A 175 18.94 12.52 2.14
CA ALA A 175 18.19 11.27 1.94
C ALA A 175 18.79 10.39 0.83
N ASN A 176 19.53 10.97 -0.12
CA ASN A 176 20.15 10.26 -1.24
C ASN A 176 19.16 9.33 -1.98
N CYS A 177 17.92 9.79 -2.18
CA CYS A 177 16.83 8.99 -2.76
C CYS A 177 17.17 8.46 -4.16
N GLN A 178 18.02 9.19 -4.90
CA GLN A 178 18.53 8.80 -6.21
C GLN A 178 19.44 7.56 -6.19
N SER A 179 19.80 7.03 -5.02
CA SER A 179 20.52 5.76 -4.94
C SER A 179 19.69 4.60 -5.49
N CYS A 180 18.35 4.71 -5.41
CA CYS A 180 17.39 3.71 -5.91
C CYS A 180 16.42 4.30 -6.94
N HIS A 181 15.99 5.55 -6.74
CA HIS A 181 15.15 6.28 -7.69
C HIS A 181 16.01 7.01 -8.73
N ARG A 182 15.38 7.59 -9.75
CA ARG A 182 16.04 8.48 -10.69
C ARG A 182 16.55 9.74 -9.99
N ALA A 183 17.68 10.29 -10.39
CA ALA A 183 17.97 11.71 -10.15
C ALA A 183 17.12 12.60 -11.07
N TYR A 184 16.75 13.77 -10.56
CA TYR A 184 15.88 14.72 -11.27
C TYR A 184 16.52 16.10 -11.44
N VAL A 185 17.86 16.12 -11.43
CA VAL A 185 18.71 17.30 -11.61
C VAL A 185 19.96 16.90 -12.40
N SER A 186 20.58 17.84 -13.11
CA SER A 186 21.81 17.58 -13.87
C SER A 186 23.02 17.36 -12.95
N HIS A 187 24.13 16.87 -13.51
CA HIS A 187 25.41 16.76 -12.79
C HIS A 187 25.90 18.11 -12.25
N GLU A 188 25.75 19.19 -13.02
CA GLU A 188 26.13 20.54 -12.57
C GLU A 188 25.31 20.94 -11.33
N GLU A 189 24.00 20.68 -11.37
CA GLU A 189 23.12 21.01 -10.27
C GLU A 189 23.36 20.10 -9.05
N LEU A 190 23.60 18.80 -9.23
CA LEU A 190 24.05 17.92 -8.13
C LEU A 190 25.32 18.43 -7.48
N SER A 191 26.31 18.86 -8.27
CA SER A 191 27.56 19.43 -7.75
C SER A 191 27.31 20.69 -6.94
N LYS A 192 26.37 21.55 -7.35
CA LYS A 192 25.94 22.74 -6.59
C LYS A 192 25.23 22.36 -5.29
N LEU A 193 24.30 21.41 -5.33
CA LEU A 193 23.59 20.92 -4.14
C LEU A 193 24.57 20.30 -3.14
N ASN A 194 25.56 19.54 -3.59
CA ASN A 194 26.61 18.95 -2.75
C ASN A 194 27.50 20.04 -2.13
N GLN A 195 27.84 21.08 -2.89
CA GLN A 195 28.59 22.23 -2.39
C GLN A 195 27.81 22.99 -1.31
N ILE A 196 26.48 23.09 -1.44
CA ILE A 196 25.60 23.72 -0.45
C ILE A 196 25.50 22.86 0.81
N ALA A 197 25.32 21.55 0.67
CA ALA A 197 25.10 20.64 1.79
C ALA A 197 26.37 20.33 2.58
N TYR A 198 27.49 20.12 1.89
CA TYR A 198 28.71 19.54 2.47
C TYR A 198 29.97 20.40 2.26
N GLY A 199 29.86 21.52 1.52
CA GLY A 199 31.00 22.42 1.32
C GLY A 199 32.00 21.95 0.24
N GLU A 200 31.68 20.90 -0.52
CA GLU A 200 32.54 20.38 -1.59
C GLU A 200 31.76 20.10 -2.88
N LYS A 201 32.43 20.17 -4.02
CA LYS A 201 31.83 19.86 -5.32
C LYS A 201 31.81 18.36 -5.54
N MET A 202 30.68 17.83 -6.01
CA MET A 202 30.60 16.48 -6.53
C MET A 202 31.23 16.43 -7.93
N THR A 203 32.21 15.55 -8.14
CA THR A 203 32.89 15.36 -9.42
C THR A 203 32.68 13.97 -10.03
N ASP A 204 32.36 12.98 -9.20
CA ASP A 204 32.13 11.61 -9.60
C ASP A 204 30.63 11.29 -9.51
N PHE A 205 30.06 10.79 -10.60
CA PHE A 205 28.64 10.49 -10.71
C PHE A 205 28.45 9.02 -11.06
N ASP A 206 27.49 8.37 -10.40
CA ASP A 206 27.07 7.01 -10.73
C ASP A 206 26.60 6.97 -12.20
N PRO A 207 27.13 6.06 -13.05
CA PRO A 207 26.70 5.98 -14.45
C PRO A 207 25.21 5.64 -14.62
N THR A 208 24.57 5.09 -13.58
CA THR A 208 23.15 4.70 -13.52
C THR A 208 22.28 5.71 -12.77
N LEU A 209 22.80 6.92 -12.50
CA LEU A 209 22.12 7.97 -11.73
C LEU A 209 20.70 8.32 -12.24
N TYR A 210 20.48 8.23 -13.55
CA TYR A 210 19.18 8.53 -14.18
C TYR A 210 18.34 7.27 -14.45
N GLU A 211 18.71 6.12 -13.89
CA GLU A 211 17.96 4.87 -14.01
C GLU A 211 17.18 4.59 -12.72
N VAL A 212 15.99 4.01 -12.85
CA VAL A 212 15.29 3.41 -11.71
C VAL A 212 15.85 2.01 -11.47
N LYS A 213 16.32 1.73 -10.26
CA LYS A 213 17.07 0.50 -9.98
C LYS A 213 16.16 -0.57 -9.41
N PRO A 214 16.01 -1.74 -10.04
CA PRO A 214 15.21 -2.84 -9.49
C PRO A 214 15.71 -3.25 -8.09
N GLN A 215 14.78 -3.48 -7.17
CA GLN A 215 15.05 -3.82 -5.77
C GLN A 215 14.40 -5.15 -5.42
N GLU A 216 15.14 -6.00 -4.71
CA GLU A 216 14.56 -7.19 -4.09
C GLU A 216 13.47 -6.83 -3.10
N SER A 217 12.55 -7.78 -2.85
CA SER A 217 11.47 -7.55 -1.90
C SER A 217 10.94 -8.84 -1.28
N ASP A 218 10.40 -8.69 -0.08
CA ASP A 218 9.81 -9.81 0.68
C ASP A 218 8.52 -10.34 0.06
N HIS A 219 8.03 -9.69 -0.99
CA HIS A 219 6.80 -10.07 -1.70
C HIS A 219 7.02 -11.16 -2.76
N GLY A 220 8.24 -11.70 -2.88
CA GLY A 220 8.57 -12.77 -3.82
C GLY A 220 8.69 -12.31 -5.28
N TYR A 221 8.84 -11.00 -5.50
CA TYR A 221 9.12 -10.41 -6.81
C TYR A 221 9.96 -9.14 -6.65
N VAL A 222 10.70 -8.81 -7.72
CA VAL A 222 11.50 -7.59 -7.79
C VAL A 222 10.58 -6.37 -7.92
N ASN A 223 10.77 -5.37 -7.06
CA ASN A 223 10.08 -4.09 -7.17
C ASN A 223 10.95 -3.09 -7.91
N VAL A 224 10.36 -2.41 -8.89
CA VAL A 224 11.00 -1.25 -9.53
C VAL A 224 10.43 0.02 -8.89
N PRO A 225 11.27 0.91 -8.33
CA PRO A 225 10.83 2.20 -7.83
C PRO A 225 10.15 3.03 -8.93
N PRO A 226 9.12 3.83 -8.62
CA PRO A 226 8.46 4.66 -9.61
C PRO A 226 9.40 5.75 -10.15
N ASP A 227 9.40 5.95 -11.47
CA ASP A 227 9.75 7.23 -12.07
C ASP A 227 8.61 8.23 -11.82
N PHE A 228 8.86 9.22 -10.95
CA PHE A 228 7.90 10.26 -10.56
C PHE A 228 7.43 11.14 -11.70
N THR A 229 8.09 11.18 -12.85
CA THR A 229 7.62 11.95 -14.03
C THR A 229 6.72 11.14 -14.96
N TRP A 230 6.51 9.85 -14.68
CA TRP A 230 5.81 8.92 -15.59
C TRP A 230 4.78 8.04 -14.90
N HIS A 231 5.13 7.47 -13.75
CA HIS A 231 4.30 6.51 -13.03
C HIS A 231 3.36 7.21 -12.04
N GLU A 232 2.17 6.63 -11.89
CA GLU A 232 1.30 6.94 -10.77
C GLU A 232 1.85 6.34 -9.47
N LEU A 233 1.56 7.01 -8.35
CA LEU A 233 1.93 6.52 -7.03
C LEU A 233 0.73 5.81 -6.38
N ARG A 234 0.85 4.49 -6.27
CA ARG A 234 -0.25 3.57 -5.88
C ARG A 234 -1.13 4.09 -4.74
N SER A 235 -0.56 4.50 -3.61
CA SER A 235 -1.30 4.89 -2.40
C SER A 235 -1.47 6.39 -2.21
N VAL A 236 -0.99 7.24 -3.13
CA VAL A 236 -0.81 8.67 -2.90
C VAL A 236 -1.73 9.48 -3.80
N GLN A 237 -2.75 10.14 -3.23
CA GLN A 237 -3.68 11.02 -3.97
C GLN A 237 -3.39 12.51 -3.74
N ASN A 238 -2.69 12.85 -2.65
CA ASN A 238 -2.38 14.22 -2.28
C ASN A 238 -1.02 14.28 -1.53
N VAL A 239 -0.60 15.48 -1.13
CA VAL A 239 0.69 15.70 -0.48
C VAL A 239 0.75 15.13 0.95
N GLU A 240 -0.39 15.01 1.65
CA GLU A 240 -0.46 14.35 2.98
C GLU A 240 -0.21 12.84 2.86
N ASP A 241 -0.82 12.18 1.86
CA ASP A 241 -0.56 10.77 1.58
C ASP A 241 0.93 10.55 1.21
N MET A 242 1.54 11.52 0.50
CA MET A 242 2.97 11.50 0.16
C MET A 242 3.84 11.60 1.42
N TYR A 243 3.52 12.54 2.32
CA TYR A 243 4.17 12.66 3.61
C TYR A 243 4.09 11.34 4.38
N LEU A 244 2.89 10.77 4.48
CA LEU A 244 2.68 9.51 5.20
C LEU A 244 3.52 8.40 4.60
N ARG A 245 3.59 8.30 3.27
CA ARG A 245 4.37 7.27 2.59
C ARG A 245 5.87 7.45 2.83
N LEU A 246 6.40 8.67 2.78
CA LEU A 246 7.80 8.92 3.12
C LEU A 246 8.10 8.61 4.59
N ALA A 247 7.26 9.06 5.51
CA ALA A 247 7.41 8.81 6.93
C ALA A 247 7.34 7.31 7.27
N ALA A 248 6.37 6.59 6.70
CA ALA A 248 6.12 5.17 6.98
C ALA A 248 7.08 4.22 6.27
N GLY A 249 7.56 4.56 5.07
CA GLY A 249 8.26 3.61 4.20
C GLY A 249 7.35 2.51 3.66
N VAL A 250 7.81 1.69 2.72
CA VAL A 250 6.98 0.68 2.05
C VAL A 250 7.26 -0.71 2.61
N GLY A 251 6.25 -1.31 3.27
CA GLY A 251 6.33 -2.63 3.91
C GLY A 251 6.86 -3.73 2.98
N GLY A 252 7.91 -4.42 3.41
CA GLY A 252 8.54 -5.52 2.68
C GLY A 252 9.24 -5.12 1.37
N THR A 253 9.63 -3.85 1.22
CA THR A 253 10.47 -3.39 0.09
C THR A 253 11.65 -2.59 0.61
N ALA A 254 12.63 -2.31 -0.25
CA ALA A 254 13.82 -1.52 0.10
C ALA A 254 13.57 -0.03 0.39
N MET A 255 12.30 0.43 0.46
CA MET A 255 11.99 1.84 0.74
C MET A 255 11.77 2.01 2.25
N PRO A 256 12.75 2.57 2.99
CA PRO A 256 12.69 2.65 4.44
C PRO A 256 11.66 3.69 4.90
N ALA A 257 11.36 3.66 6.20
CA ALA A 257 10.71 4.77 6.88
C ALA A 257 11.71 5.92 7.04
N TRP A 258 11.33 7.13 6.64
CA TRP A 258 12.16 8.32 6.85
C TRP A 258 11.82 9.08 8.13
N LYS A 259 10.77 8.66 8.85
CA LYS A 259 10.50 9.15 10.19
C LYS A 259 11.72 8.90 11.07
N ASP A 260 12.04 9.86 11.93
CA ASP A 260 13.20 9.89 12.84
C ASP A 260 14.58 9.98 12.19
N THR A 261 14.68 9.82 10.86
CA THR A 261 15.90 10.12 10.08
C THR A 261 15.87 11.53 9.49
N LEU A 262 14.71 11.93 8.95
CA LEU A 262 14.44 13.29 8.48
C LEU A 262 13.50 14.00 9.46
N SER A 263 13.67 15.32 9.59
CA SER A 263 12.68 16.14 10.30
C SER A 263 11.35 16.18 9.54
N ASP A 264 10.26 16.43 10.26
CA ASP A 264 8.93 16.51 9.64
C ASP A 264 8.86 17.60 8.55
N GLN A 265 9.57 18.72 8.73
CA GLN A 265 9.68 19.76 7.71
C GLN A 265 10.41 19.25 6.46
N GLU A 266 11.47 18.47 6.59
CA GLU A 266 12.18 17.88 5.46
C GLU A 266 11.31 16.85 4.72
N ILE A 267 10.57 16.02 5.45
CA ILE A 267 9.61 15.08 4.83
C ILE A 267 8.55 15.83 4.02
N TRP A 268 7.98 16.91 4.58
CA TRP A 268 7.07 17.80 3.86
C TRP A 268 7.70 18.42 2.61
N ALA A 269 8.95 18.86 2.71
CA ALA A 269 9.68 19.44 1.58
C ALA A 269 9.86 18.42 0.46
N VAL A 270 10.31 17.19 0.78
CA VAL A 270 10.44 16.10 -0.20
C VAL A 270 9.09 15.73 -0.78
N ALA A 271 8.01 15.70 0.01
CA ALA A 271 6.67 15.42 -0.48
C ALA A 271 6.23 16.42 -1.57
N TYR A 272 6.48 17.72 -1.34
CA TYR A 272 6.23 18.76 -2.34
C TYR A 272 7.14 18.66 -3.56
N TYR A 273 8.41 18.31 -3.36
CA TYR A 273 9.35 18.11 -4.47
C TYR A 273 8.89 16.96 -5.38
N VAL A 274 8.58 15.79 -4.81
CA VAL A 274 8.06 14.64 -5.57
C VAL A 274 6.73 14.98 -6.24
N GLN A 275 5.81 15.67 -5.56
CA GLN A 275 4.57 16.13 -6.18
C GLN A 275 4.83 17.03 -7.40
N SER A 276 5.83 17.92 -7.35
CA SER A 276 6.17 18.78 -8.49
C SER A 276 6.71 17.99 -9.69
N LEU A 277 7.43 16.88 -9.44
CA LEU A 277 7.91 15.99 -10.50
C LEU A 277 6.75 15.25 -11.18
N MET A 278 5.72 14.90 -10.41
CA MET A 278 4.51 14.25 -10.94
C MET A 278 3.70 15.15 -11.87
N GLU A 279 3.84 16.48 -11.78
CA GLU A 279 3.20 17.43 -12.71
C GLU A 279 3.75 17.30 -14.15
N TYR A 280 4.89 16.63 -14.36
CA TYR A 280 5.40 16.32 -15.70
C TYR A 280 4.72 15.12 -16.36
N LYS A 281 3.97 14.29 -15.61
CA LYS A 281 3.26 13.16 -16.20
C LYS A 281 2.27 13.67 -17.26
N ASP A 282 2.32 13.08 -18.45
CA ASP A 282 1.52 13.44 -19.62
C ASP A 282 1.72 14.90 -20.12
N SER A 283 2.68 15.63 -19.56
CA SER A 283 3.04 16.99 -19.99
C SER A 283 3.98 16.96 -21.19
N PRO A 284 3.78 17.81 -22.22
CA PRO A 284 4.72 17.92 -23.34
C PRO A 284 6.12 18.38 -22.91
N LYS A 285 6.23 18.99 -21.73
CA LYS A 285 7.51 19.46 -21.15
C LYS A 285 8.36 18.34 -20.56
N ARG A 286 7.83 17.13 -20.37
CA ARG A 286 8.57 16.01 -19.75
C ARG A 286 9.85 15.70 -20.52
N LYS A 287 9.75 15.61 -21.85
CA LYS A 287 10.91 15.27 -22.69
C LYS A 287 12.00 16.33 -22.57
N GLU A 288 11.64 17.61 -22.70
CA GLU A 288 12.58 18.72 -22.56
C GLU A 288 13.26 18.72 -21.19
N PHE A 289 12.49 18.51 -20.11
CA PHE A 289 13.02 18.40 -18.76
C PHE A 289 14.03 17.26 -18.61
N LEU A 290 13.71 16.06 -19.09
CA LEU A 290 14.61 14.90 -19.04
C LEU A 290 15.87 15.12 -19.88
N ASP A 291 15.70 15.63 -21.11
CA ASP A 291 16.83 15.97 -21.99
C ASP A 291 17.75 17.02 -21.34
N GLN A 292 17.20 17.97 -20.56
CA GLN A 292 17.98 18.99 -19.84
C GLN A 292 18.79 18.41 -18.66
N ILE A 293 18.26 17.43 -17.94
CA ILE A 293 18.98 16.86 -16.78
C ILE A 293 19.97 15.76 -17.20
N GLU A 294 19.69 15.03 -18.27
CA GLU A 294 20.57 13.95 -18.79
C GLU A 294 21.60 14.45 -19.82
N GLY A 295 21.25 15.52 -20.55
CA GLY A 295 22.15 16.21 -21.46
C GLY A 295 23.18 16.99 -20.66
N LYS A 296 24.42 16.50 -20.66
CA LYS A 296 25.60 17.12 -20.03
C LYS A 296 25.63 18.65 -20.12
#